data_AF-A0A6M5YKL1-F1
#
_entry.id   AF-A0A6M5YKL1-F1
#
_cell.length_a   1.000
_cell.length_b   1.000
_cell.length_c   1.000
_cell.angle_alpha   90.00
_cell.angle_beta   90.00
_cell.angle_gamma   90.00
#
_symmetry.space_group_name_H-M   'P 1'
#
loop_
_entity.id
_entity.type
_entity.pdbx_description
1 polymer ?
#
loop_
_entity_poly.entity_id
_entity_poly.type
_entity_poly.pdbx_seq_one_letter_code
_entity_poly.pdbx_strand_id
1 'polypeptide(L)'
;MSKKKSDEDTIGDRFRLARERGIEVPVLLMFDTGPRAGAVYAQLAGRSLVHTGSGEPEPESLTHTVAEAAGALRTHAGLGGRLVANLLEAPPAGVAGWLLSLSGTGIEARAIVGGRTGFRAHTHYDQLPVVSVCPHCARKKGPLPLVVAVDGSGNNNEVDLFLQVADSSQVSRAMILAQIAGNRRVPVDPHSPDDVGLPVGNGELAQILSDFYSDSPQLVAEVLRALGRERHPGRQWLLNTLRTASGLKRLGLQVERLIGTDPVG
;
A
#
# COMPACT_ATOMS: atom_id res chain seq x y z
N MET A 1 41.70 13.41 12.90
CA MET A 1 40.77 12.88 11.88
C MET A 1 39.63 12.17 12.59
N SER A 2 38.44 12.79 12.66
CA SER A 2 37.26 12.17 13.27
C SER A 2 36.71 11.12 12.30
N LYS A 3 36.58 9.86 12.74
CA LYS A 3 35.86 8.82 11.97
C LYS A 3 34.40 9.26 11.86
N LYS A 4 33.93 9.50 10.64
CA LYS A 4 32.51 9.76 10.36
C LYS A 4 31.74 8.52 10.83
N LYS A 5 30.88 8.69 11.84
CA LYS A 5 30.03 7.64 12.38
C LYS A 5 29.09 7.17 11.26
N SER A 6 28.82 5.87 11.14
CA SER A 6 27.95 5.37 10.07
C SER A 6 26.52 5.88 10.28
N ASP A 7 25.76 6.03 9.20
CA ASP A 7 24.35 6.44 9.27
C ASP A 7 23.53 5.44 10.11
N GLU A 8 23.91 4.15 10.08
CA GLU A 8 23.31 3.08 10.86
C GLU A 8 23.52 3.26 12.38
N ASP A 9 24.73 3.63 12.80
CA ASP A 9 25.03 3.90 14.21
C ASP A 9 24.21 5.09 14.73
N THR A 10 23.96 6.08 13.86
CA THR A 10 23.17 7.27 14.17
C THR A 10 21.67 6.95 14.32
N ILE A 11 21.14 6.07 13.45
CA ILE A 11 19.76 5.58 13.54
C ILE A 11 19.56 4.73 14.81
N GLY A 12 20.51 3.85 15.12
CA GLY A 12 20.47 3.00 16.33
C GLY A 12 20.41 3.81 17.62
N ASP A 13 21.24 4.85 17.73
CA ASP A 13 21.23 5.75 18.89
C ASP A 13 19.91 6.51 19.04
N ARG A 14 19.29 6.93 17.94
CA ARG A 14 17.99 7.62 17.97
C ARG A 14 16.88 6.70 18.48
N PHE A 15 16.83 5.46 18.01
CA PHE A 15 15.85 4.50 18.52
C PHE A 15 16.07 4.17 19.99
N ARG A 16 17.33 4.04 20.43
CA ARG A 16 17.65 3.85 21.85
C ARG A 16 17.15 5.03 22.69
N LEU A 17 17.48 6.26 22.30
CA LEU A 17 17.06 7.48 23.00
C LEU A 17 15.53 7.64 23.03
N ALA A 18 14.83 7.26 21.96
CA ALA A 18 13.37 7.29 21.90
C ALA A 18 12.74 6.33 22.92
N ARG A 19 13.29 5.11 23.04
CA ARG A 19 12.84 4.12 24.03
C ARG A 19 13.16 4.53 25.46
N GLU A 20 14.31 5.15 25.69
CA GLU A 20 14.66 5.77 26.99
C GLU A 20 13.64 6.84 27.41
N ARG A 21 12.94 7.46 26.45
CA ARG A 21 11.83 8.40 26.67
C ARG A 21 10.44 7.74 26.70
N GLY A 22 10.37 6.41 26.73
CA GLY A 22 9.12 5.66 26.85
C GLY A 22 8.37 5.43 25.53
N ILE A 23 8.99 5.68 24.37
CA ILE A 23 8.39 5.38 23.06
C ILE A 23 8.71 3.93 22.71
N GLU A 24 7.71 3.05 22.78
CA GLU A 24 7.88 1.61 22.56
C GLU A 24 8.31 1.27 21.13
N VAL A 25 7.56 1.77 20.14
CA VAL A 25 7.85 1.60 18.70
C VAL A 25 8.06 2.98 18.07
N PRO A 26 9.30 3.50 18.10
CA PRO A 26 9.62 4.80 17.51
C PRO A 26 9.57 4.79 15.99
N VAL A 27 9.13 5.91 15.43
CA VAL A 27 9.16 6.21 14.00
C VAL A 27 10.15 7.35 13.77
N LEU A 28 11.22 7.06 13.03
CA LEU A 28 12.19 8.04 12.59
C LEU A 28 11.82 8.48 11.17
N LEU A 29 11.46 9.74 11.00
CA LEU A 29 11.12 10.32 9.69
C LEU A 29 12.34 10.98 9.07
N MET A 30 12.54 10.73 7.77
CA MET A 30 13.48 11.40 6.90
C MET A 30 12.70 12.09 5.79
N PHE A 31 13.02 13.35 5.56
CA PHE A 31 12.37 14.19 4.56
C PHE A 31 13.37 14.57 3.47
N ASP A 32 12.93 14.50 2.22
CA ASP A 32 13.66 15.02 1.08
C ASP A 32 12.99 16.28 0.52
N THR A 33 12.03 16.14 -0.41
CA THR A 33 11.35 17.27 -1.06
C THR A 33 9.90 16.92 -1.42
N GLY A 34 9.09 17.95 -1.71
CA GLY A 34 7.74 17.81 -2.29
C GLY A 34 6.60 18.23 -1.36
N PRO A 35 5.43 18.59 -1.93
CA PRO A 35 4.36 19.26 -1.19
C PRO A 35 3.70 18.36 -0.13
N ARG A 36 3.51 17.07 -0.42
CA ARG A 36 2.93 16.11 0.54
C ARG A 36 3.88 15.76 1.65
N ALA A 37 5.12 15.43 1.30
CA ALA A 37 6.20 15.21 2.24
C ALA A 37 6.37 16.44 3.16
N GLY A 38 6.34 17.65 2.59
CA GLY A 38 6.47 18.90 3.32
C GLY A 38 5.29 19.18 4.25
N ALA A 39 4.07 18.84 3.84
CA ALA A 39 2.88 18.97 4.71
C ALA A 39 2.92 17.99 5.90
N VAL A 40 3.31 16.74 5.68
CA VAL A 40 3.55 15.76 6.76
C VAL A 40 4.63 16.27 7.71
N TYR A 41 5.75 16.73 7.16
CA TYR A 41 6.86 17.31 7.93
C TYR A 41 6.40 18.50 8.77
N ALA A 42 5.72 19.47 8.17
CA ALA A 42 5.27 20.69 8.87
C ALA A 42 4.34 20.38 10.05
N GLN A 43 3.47 19.37 9.93
CA GLN A 43 2.62 18.93 11.05
C GLN A 43 3.44 18.33 12.20
N LEU A 44 4.51 17.62 11.88
CA LEU A 44 5.30 16.85 12.85
C LEU A 44 6.45 17.65 13.47
N ALA A 45 7.07 18.58 12.73
CA ALA A 45 8.24 19.33 13.17
C ALA A 45 8.00 20.08 14.50
N GLY A 46 6.81 20.67 14.68
CA GLY A 46 6.44 21.34 15.94
C GLY A 46 6.14 20.41 17.13
N ARG A 47 6.23 19.09 16.93
CA ARG A 47 5.85 18.04 17.90
C ARG A 47 6.96 17.00 18.11
N SER A 48 8.16 17.24 17.60
CA SER A 48 9.25 16.26 17.62
C SER A 48 9.59 15.85 19.06
N LEU A 49 9.59 14.55 19.33
CA LEU A 49 9.85 14.01 20.67
C LEU A 49 11.34 13.94 21.00
N VAL A 50 12.20 13.95 19.99
CA VAL A 50 13.65 13.94 20.11
C VAL A 50 14.22 14.84 19.01
N HIS A 51 14.81 15.97 19.41
CA HIS A 51 15.54 16.87 18.52
C HIS A 51 17.03 16.82 18.87
N THR A 52 17.87 16.46 17.91
CA THR A 52 19.34 16.42 18.09
C THR A 52 19.98 17.48 17.20
N GLY A 53 19.70 18.75 17.49
CA GLY A 53 20.32 19.86 16.78
C GLY A 53 21.68 20.21 17.39
N SER A 54 22.77 19.91 16.68
CA SER A 54 24.06 20.61 16.85
C SER A 54 24.69 20.89 15.48
N GLY A 55 24.44 22.08 14.94
CA GLY A 55 25.44 22.84 14.19
C GLY A 55 25.53 22.72 12.66
N GLU A 56 24.96 21.72 11.99
CA GLU A 56 24.94 21.66 10.50
C GLU A 56 23.58 21.17 9.98
N PRO A 57 23.15 21.59 8.77
CA PRO A 57 21.87 21.21 8.17
C PRO A 57 21.94 19.78 7.65
N GLU A 58 22.02 18.80 8.55
CA GLU A 58 21.62 17.44 8.20
C GLU A 58 20.11 17.43 7.93
N PRO A 59 19.60 16.56 7.04
CA PRO A 59 18.17 16.39 6.86
C PRO A 59 17.54 16.13 8.23
N GLU A 60 16.72 17.08 8.69
CA GLU A 60 16.11 17.05 10.01
C GLU A 60 15.30 15.77 10.13
N SER A 61 15.83 14.81 10.88
CA SER A 61 15.08 13.61 11.19
C SER A 61 14.27 13.85 12.46
N LEU A 62 13.01 13.45 12.40
CA LEU A 62 12.07 13.66 13.48
C LEU A 62 11.70 12.31 14.08
N THR A 63 11.71 12.21 15.40
CA THR A 63 11.27 11.00 16.11
C THR A 63 9.87 11.19 16.65
N HIS A 64 8.97 10.28 16.31
CA HIS A 64 7.57 10.31 16.69
C HIS A 64 7.06 8.93 17.13
N THR A 65 5.89 8.92 17.75
CA THR A 65 5.12 7.69 17.96
C THR A 65 4.48 7.21 16.64
N VAL A 66 4.12 5.93 16.59
CA VAL A 66 3.32 5.36 15.48
C VAL A 66 2.03 6.16 15.28
N ALA A 67 1.31 6.49 16.35
CA ALA A 67 0.03 7.19 16.26
C ALA A 67 0.15 8.58 15.63
N GLU A 68 1.18 9.34 16.00
CA GLU A 68 1.42 10.68 15.42
C GLU A 68 1.81 10.60 13.95
N ALA A 69 2.74 9.70 13.60
CA ALA A 69 3.17 9.51 12.22
C ALA A 69 2.01 9.04 11.32
N ALA A 70 1.25 8.04 11.77
CA ALA A 70 0.08 7.53 11.08
C ALA A 70 -0.99 8.63 10.89
N GLY A 71 -1.26 9.43 11.92
CA GLY A 71 -2.17 10.57 11.84
C GLY A 71 -1.76 11.61 10.78
N ALA A 72 -0.48 11.97 10.74
CA ALA A 72 0.04 12.92 9.76
C ALA A 72 -0.03 12.35 8.33
N LEU A 73 0.34 11.09 8.14
CA LEU A 73 0.27 10.40 6.85
C LEU A 73 -1.17 10.32 6.31
N ARG A 74 -2.15 9.96 7.15
CA ARG A 74 -3.56 9.89 6.74
C ARG A 74 -4.12 11.25 6.33
N THR A 75 -3.62 12.32 6.95
CA THR A 75 -4.09 13.69 6.71
C THR A 75 -3.50 14.27 5.43
N HIS A 76 -2.21 14.05 5.17
CA HIS A 76 -1.47 14.80 4.15
C HIS A 76 -0.90 13.98 2.99
N ALA A 77 -0.80 12.65 3.13
CA ALA A 77 -0.12 11.80 2.16
C ALA A 77 -1.07 10.94 1.30
N GLY A 78 -2.37 11.27 1.26
CA GLY A 78 -3.33 10.63 0.35
C GLY A 78 -3.45 9.11 0.54
N LEU A 79 -3.63 8.38 -0.55
CA LEU A 79 -3.82 6.92 -0.49
C LEU A 79 -2.56 6.20 0.02
N GLY A 80 -1.40 6.48 -0.55
CA GLY A 80 -0.11 5.89 -0.13
C GLY A 80 0.19 6.15 1.35
N GLY A 81 -0.12 7.35 1.83
CA GLY A 81 -0.02 7.69 3.25
C GLY A 81 -0.90 6.83 4.15
N ARG A 82 -2.17 6.63 3.76
CA ARG A 82 -3.11 5.78 4.51
C ARG A 82 -2.67 4.32 4.53
N LEU A 83 -2.15 3.82 3.42
CA LEU A 83 -1.62 2.45 3.29
C LEU A 83 -0.40 2.23 4.20
N VAL A 84 0.55 3.18 4.22
CA VAL A 84 1.69 3.13 5.15
C VAL A 84 1.22 3.28 6.60
N ALA A 85 0.26 4.15 6.89
CA ALA A 85 -0.31 4.27 8.23
C ALA A 85 -0.91 2.94 8.73
N ASN A 86 -1.65 2.22 7.89
CA ASN A 86 -2.17 0.88 8.22
C ASN A 86 -1.02 -0.09 8.58
N LEU A 87 0.10 -0.04 7.85
CA LEU A 87 1.27 -0.88 8.12
C LEU A 87 1.94 -0.53 9.46
N LEU A 88 2.04 0.76 9.80
CA LEU A 88 2.63 1.22 11.06
C LEU A 88 1.78 0.83 12.28
N GLU A 89 0.45 0.94 12.16
CA GLU A 89 -0.51 0.65 13.22
C GLU A 89 -0.70 -0.86 13.46
N ALA A 90 -0.48 -1.68 12.43
CA ALA A 90 -0.55 -3.14 12.51
C ALA A 90 0.78 -3.77 12.02
N PRO A 91 1.89 -3.54 12.74
CA PRO A 91 3.19 -4.02 12.32
C PRO A 91 3.26 -5.56 12.40
N PRO A 92 4.02 -6.22 11.53
CA PRO A 92 4.49 -7.59 11.77
C PRO A 92 5.16 -7.74 13.14
N ALA A 93 5.16 -8.96 13.68
CA ALA A 93 5.76 -9.23 14.98
C ALA A 93 7.27 -8.93 15.00
N GLY A 94 7.77 -8.40 16.11
CA GLY A 94 9.19 -8.15 16.33
C GLY A 94 9.73 -6.83 15.75
N VAL A 95 8.87 -5.99 15.17
CA VAL A 95 9.25 -4.64 14.74
C VAL A 95 9.54 -3.77 15.96
N ALA A 96 10.78 -3.30 16.04
CA ALA A 96 11.29 -2.51 17.15
C ALA A 96 11.30 -1.00 16.85
N GLY A 97 11.08 -0.61 15.59
CA GLY A 97 11.03 0.78 15.15
C GLY A 97 10.87 0.87 13.63
N TRP A 98 10.60 2.07 13.15
CA TRP A 98 10.38 2.36 11.74
C TRP A 98 11.28 3.49 11.26
N LEU A 99 11.85 3.33 10.07
CA LEU A 99 12.42 4.41 9.30
C LEU A 99 11.46 4.76 8.15
N LEU A 100 10.96 5.98 8.13
CA LEU A 100 10.08 6.49 7.09
C LEU A 100 10.81 7.52 6.25
N SER A 101 10.95 7.26 4.95
CA SER A 101 11.48 8.22 3.99
C SER A 101 10.34 8.80 3.17
N LEU A 102 10.19 10.13 3.20
CA LEU A 102 9.19 10.87 2.43
C LEU A 102 9.88 11.63 1.30
N SER A 103 9.53 11.28 0.07
CA SER A 103 10.04 11.95 -1.14
C SER A 103 8.93 12.71 -1.85
N GLY A 104 9.28 13.34 -2.98
CA GLY A 104 8.31 14.09 -3.77
C GLY A 104 7.25 13.22 -4.44
N THR A 105 7.53 11.94 -4.65
CA THR A 105 6.69 11.02 -5.42
C THR A 105 6.12 9.87 -4.59
N GLY A 106 6.67 9.60 -3.41
CA GLY A 106 6.24 8.44 -2.64
C GLY A 106 6.76 8.40 -1.21
N ILE A 107 6.51 7.24 -0.61
CA ILE A 107 6.80 6.93 0.79
C ILE A 107 7.49 5.57 0.81
N GLU A 108 8.60 5.51 1.51
CA GLU A 108 9.27 4.26 1.84
C GLU A 108 9.21 4.04 3.35
N ALA A 109 8.74 2.87 3.77
CA ALA A 109 8.74 2.44 5.15
C ALA A 109 9.66 1.24 5.32
N ARG A 110 10.67 1.36 6.19
CA ARG A 110 11.58 0.27 6.54
C ARG A 110 11.39 -0.10 8.00
N ALA A 111 11.10 -1.37 8.25
CA ALA A 111 10.98 -1.88 9.61
C ALA A 111 12.35 -2.26 10.16
N ILE A 112 12.60 -1.94 11.43
CA ILE A 112 13.79 -2.38 12.14
C ILE A 112 13.43 -3.58 13.01
N VAL A 113 14.05 -4.72 12.73
CA VAL A 113 13.85 -5.99 13.44
C VAL A 113 15.22 -6.50 13.88
N GLY A 114 15.39 -6.80 15.17
CA GLY A 114 16.67 -7.26 15.71
C GLY A 114 17.84 -6.29 15.48
N GLY A 115 17.56 -4.98 15.39
CA GLY A 115 18.55 -3.93 15.15
C GLY A 115 18.99 -3.77 13.70
N ARG A 116 18.35 -4.44 12.74
CA ARG A 116 18.62 -4.34 11.31
C ARG A 116 17.34 -4.04 10.52
N THR A 117 17.48 -3.54 9.30
CA THR A 117 16.34 -3.46 8.37
C THR A 117 15.82 -4.87 8.09
N GLY A 118 14.58 -5.14 8.48
CA GLY A 118 13.94 -6.45 8.33
C GLY A 118 13.19 -6.57 6.99
N PHE A 119 12.28 -5.63 6.73
CA PHE A 119 11.54 -5.56 5.48
C PHE A 119 11.26 -4.10 5.12
N ARG A 120 10.89 -3.88 3.86
CA ARG A 120 10.57 -2.56 3.32
C ARG A 120 9.21 -2.56 2.64
N ALA A 121 8.59 -1.40 2.55
CA ALA A 121 7.39 -1.17 1.76
C ALA A 121 7.52 0.17 1.06
N HIS A 122 7.17 0.22 -0.22
CA HIS A 122 7.23 1.42 -1.02
C HIS A 122 5.89 1.68 -1.69
N THR A 123 5.48 2.95 -1.75
CA THR A 123 4.26 3.35 -2.45
C THR A 123 4.32 4.78 -2.95
N HIS A 124 3.58 5.04 -4.01
CA HIS A 124 3.30 6.38 -4.48
C HIS A 124 2.08 6.96 -3.77
N TYR A 125 2.03 8.28 -3.64
CA TYR A 125 0.98 8.93 -2.85
C TYR A 125 -0.44 8.66 -3.36
N ASP A 126 -0.69 8.70 -4.67
CA ASP A 126 -2.00 8.36 -5.26
C ASP A 126 -1.83 7.57 -6.56
N GLN A 127 -0.96 6.56 -6.56
CA GLN A 127 -0.85 5.64 -7.68
C GLN A 127 -0.83 4.22 -7.15
N LEU A 128 -1.57 3.35 -7.83
CA LEU A 128 -1.43 1.91 -7.64
C LEU A 128 -0.15 1.43 -8.33
N PRO A 129 0.49 0.38 -7.81
CA PRO A 129 1.64 -0.23 -8.47
C PRO A 129 1.27 -0.67 -9.88
N VAL A 130 2.20 -0.57 -10.82
CA VAL A 130 2.00 -1.06 -12.19
C VAL A 130 2.51 -2.50 -12.27
N VAL A 131 1.60 -3.45 -12.46
CA VAL A 131 1.99 -4.82 -12.82
C VAL A 131 2.26 -4.84 -14.32
N SER A 132 3.51 -4.96 -14.73
CA SER A 132 3.87 -4.98 -16.15
C SER A 132 3.38 -6.27 -16.82
N VAL A 133 2.30 -6.17 -17.59
CA VAL A 133 1.84 -7.25 -18.46
C VAL A 133 2.40 -7.01 -19.85
N CYS A 134 3.19 -7.94 -20.37
CA CYS A 134 3.73 -7.82 -21.73
C CYS A 134 2.58 -7.66 -22.75
N PRO A 135 2.49 -6.52 -23.48
CA PRO A 135 1.39 -6.27 -24.40
C PRO A 135 1.28 -7.32 -25.51
N HIS A 136 2.41 -7.87 -25.94
CA HIS A 136 2.46 -8.95 -26.92
C HIS A 136 1.89 -10.26 -26.37
N CYS A 137 2.18 -10.57 -25.10
CA CYS A 137 1.63 -11.75 -24.42
C CYS A 137 0.12 -11.60 -24.18
N ALA A 138 -0.35 -10.40 -23.84
CA ALA A 138 -1.78 -10.11 -23.68
C ALA A 138 -2.53 -10.25 -25.02
N ARG A 139 -1.99 -9.71 -26.12
CA ARG A 139 -2.64 -9.72 -27.44
C ARG A 139 -2.62 -11.09 -28.13
N LYS A 140 -1.50 -11.82 -28.08
CA LYS A 140 -1.36 -13.11 -28.79
C LYS A 140 -2.25 -14.22 -28.24
N LYS A 141 -2.70 -14.07 -27.00
CA LYS A 141 -3.38 -15.14 -26.27
C LYS A 141 -4.89 -15.15 -26.47
N GLY A 142 -5.52 -14.07 -26.96
CA GLY A 142 -6.99 -13.99 -27.03
C GLY A 142 -7.60 -13.94 -25.62
N PRO A 143 -8.92 -14.14 -25.46
CA PRO A 143 -9.57 -14.19 -24.14
C PRO A 143 -9.14 -15.47 -23.41
N LEU A 144 -7.96 -15.48 -22.80
CA LEU A 144 -7.51 -16.57 -21.93
C LEU A 144 -7.81 -16.25 -20.47
N PRO A 145 -8.06 -17.30 -19.66
CA PRO A 145 -8.03 -17.15 -18.21
C PRO A 145 -6.66 -16.62 -17.79
N LEU A 146 -6.69 -15.50 -17.09
CA LEU A 146 -5.52 -14.92 -16.46
C LEU A 146 -5.50 -15.38 -15.02
N VAL A 147 -4.58 -16.30 -14.75
CA VAL A 147 -4.36 -16.88 -13.44
C VAL A 147 -3.73 -15.81 -12.54
N VAL A 148 -4.41 -15.43 -11.47
CA VAL A 148 -3.93 -14.46 -10.50
C VAL A 148 -3.85 -15.11 -9.13
N ALA A 149 -2.64 -15.15 -8.55
CA ALA A 149 -2.46 -15.56 -7.16
C ALA A 149 -3.16 -14.54 -6.23
N VAL A 150 -4.13 -15.01 -5.47
CA VAL A 150 -4.92 -14.21 -4.51
C VAL A 150 -4.61 -14.55 -3.06
N ASP A 151 -3.57 -15.36 -2.83
CA ASP A 151 -3.00 -15.67 -1.52
C ASP A 151 -1.47 -15.62 -1.59
N GLY A 152 -0.85 -14.81 -0.72
CA GLY A 152 0.60 -14.73 -0.54
C GLY A 152 1.20 -15.82 0.34
N SER A 153 0.38 -16.75 0.87
CA SER A 153 0.81 -17.81 1.80
C SER A 153 1.51 -19.01 1.16
N GLY A 154 1.70 -19.01 -0.16
CA GLY A 154 2.29 -20.14 -0.89
C GLY A 154 1.32 -21.32 -1.11
N ASN A 155 0.08 -21.22 -0.64
CA ASN A 155 -1.01 -22.04 -1.15
C ASN A 155 -1.46 -21.46 -2.48
N ASN A 156 -1.54 -22.29 -3.53
CA ASN A 156 -1.94 -21.93 -4.89
C ASN A 156 -3.43 -21.57 -4.99
N ASN A 157 -3.91 -20.61 -4.19
CA ASN A 157 -5.20 -20.00 -4.38
C ASN A 157 -5.07 -19.01 -5.52
N GLU A 158 -5.36 -19.50 -6.71
CA GLU A 158 -5.37 -18.74 -7.95
C GLU A 158 -6.82 -18.47 -8.35
N VAL A 159 -7.08 -17.30 -8.93
CA VAL A 159 -8.36 -17.00 -9.58
C VAL A 159 -8.13 -16.80 -11.06
N ASP A 160 -9.02 -17.36 -11.86
CA ASP A 160 -9.03 -17.16 -13.31
C ASP A 160 -9.88 -15.94 -13.68
N LEU A 161 -9.22 -14.91 -14.21
CA LEU A 161 -9.87 -13.74 -14.81
C LEU A 161 -10.11 -13.96 -16.30
N PHE A 162 -11.36 -13.87 -16.78
CA PHE A 162 -11.69 -13.97 -18.20
C PHE A 162 -11.94 -12.57 -18.76
N LEU A 163 -10.88 -11.90 -19.21
CA LEU A 163 -10.97 -10.54 -19.72
C LEU A 163 -11.05 -10.53 -21.25
N GLN A 164 -12.15 -9.99 -21.80
CA GLN A 164 -12.27 -9.69 -23.23
C GLN A 164 -11.67 -8.30 -23.54
N VAL A 165 -10.40 -8.07 -23.18
CA VAL A 165 -9.76 -6.76 -23.35
C VAL A 165 -8.46 -6.88 -24.14
N ALA A 166 -8.30 -6.04 -25.17
CA ALA A 166 -7.08 -5.97 -25.97
C ALA A 166 -5.99 -5.08 -25.35
N ASP A 167 -6.33 -4.39 -24.24
CA ASP A 167 -5.48 -3.42 -23.57
C ASP A 167 -4.82 -4.01 -22.31
N SER A 168 -3.49 -4.05 -22.32
CA SER A 168 -2.68 -4.50 -21.19
C SER A 168 -2.93 -3.67 -19.93
N SER A 169 -3.31 -2.39 -20.04
CA SER A 169 -3.58 -1.53 -18.87
C SER A 169 -4.79 -2.01 -18.08
N GLN A 170 -5.84 -2.44 -18.78
CA GLN A 170 -7.06 -2.98 -18.17
C GLN A 170 -6.81 -4.34 -17.53
N VAL A 171 -5.96 -5.16 -18.15
CA VAL A 171 -5.48 -6.41 -17.57
C VAL A 171 -4.74 -6.16 -16.26
N SER A 172 -3.74 -5.26 -16.26
CA SER A 172 -3.01 -4.90 -15.05
C SER A 172 -3.94 -4.40 -13.95
N ARG A 173 -4.88 -3.51 -14.27
CA ARG A 173 -5.89 -3.02 -13.31
C ARG A 173 -6.74 -4.15 -12.73
N ALA A 174 -7.21 -5.09 -13.55
CA ALA A 174 -8.00 -6.22 -13.06
C ALA A 174 -7.17 -7.14 -12.14
N MET A 175 -5.92 -7.44 -12.50
CA MET A 175 -4.99 -8.22 -11.68
C MET A 175 -4.75 -7.55 -10.33
N ILE A 176 -4.46 -6.24 -10.33
CA ILE A 176 -4.22 -5.47 -9.11
C ILE A 176 -5.46 -5.51 -8.21
N LEU A 177 -6.66 -5.32 -8.75
CA LEU A 177 -7.89 -5.36 -7.96
C LEU A 177 -8.15 -6.76 -7.39
N ALA A 178 -7.94 -7.81 -8.19
CA ALA A 178 -8.08 -9.19 -7.73
C ALA A 178 -7.08 -9.50 -6.60
N GLN A 179 -5.83 -9.08 -6.73
CA GLN A 179 -4.80 -9.24 -5.70
C GLN A 179 -5.13 -8.45 -4.44
N ILE A 180 -5.62 -7.22 -4.56
CA ILE A 180 -6.06 -6.41 -3.42
C ILE A 180 -7.24 -7.09 -2.72
N ALA A 181 -8.28 -7.46 -3.45
CA ALA A 181 -9.48 -8.10 -2.89
C ALA A 181 -9.15 -9.46 -2.26
N GLY A 182 -8.21 -10.19 -2.86
CA GLY A 182 -7.71 -11.49 -2.40
C GLY A 182 -6.90 -11.39 -1.12
N ASN A 183 -5.83 -10.61 -1.16
CA ASN A 183 -4.79 -10.55 -0.12
C ASN A 183 -5.03 -9.45 0.92
N ARG A 184 -6.01 -8.57 0.71
CA ARG A 184 -6.21 -7.33 1.47
C ARG A 184 -4.97 -6.45 1.54
N ARG A 185 -4.15 -6.47 0.48
CA ARG A 185 -2.89 -5.75 0.38
C ARG A 185 -2.67 -5.23 -1.04
N VAL A 186 -2.03 -4.08 -1.17
CA VAL A 186 -1.49 -3.62 -2.44
C VAL A 186 -0.33 -4.55 -2.84
N PRO A 187 -0.30 -5.06 -4.09
CA PRO A 187 0.77 -5.95 -4.52
C PRO A 187 2.12 -5.24 -4.58
N VAL A 188 3.19 -6.00 -4.40
CA VAL A 188 4.58 -5.52 -4.49
C VAL A 188 5.16 -5.76 -5.87
N ASP A 189 6.24 -5.04 -6.18
CA ASP A 189 7.07 -5.38 -7.33
C ASP A 189 7.72 -6.76 -7.10
N PRO A 190 7.47 -7.77 -7.94
CA PRO A 190 8.06 -9.10 -7.79
C PRO A 190 9.59 -9.11 -7.87
N HIS A 191 10.23 -8.04 -8.36
CA HIS A 191 11.69 -7.92 -8.42
C HIS A 191 12.32 -7.43 -7.11
N SER A 192 11.52 -7.14 -6.09
CA SER A 192 11.98 -6.68 -4.78
C SER A 192 11.65 -7.71 -3.69
N PRO A 193 12.56 -8.65 -3.37
CA PRO A 193 12.26 -9.77 -2.47
C PRO A 193 11.99 -9.35 -1.02
N ASP A 194 12.50 -8.18 -0.60
CA ASP A 194 12.30 -7.64 0.75
C ASP A 194 11.06 -6.73 0.86
N ASP A 195 10.35 -6.51 -0.25
CA ASP A 195 9.14 -5.67 -0.26
C ASP A 195 7.94 -6.44 0.29
N VAL A 196 7.20 -5.81 1.19
CA VAL A 196 5.93 -6.32 1.70
C VAL A 196 4.75 -5.51 1.18
N GLY A 197 3.66 -6.22 0.86
CA GLY A 197 2.43 -5.59 0.40
C GLY A 197 1.78 -4.75 1.49
N LEU A 198 1.34 -3.54 1.14
CA LEU A 198 0.74 -2.59 2.08
C LEU A 198 -0.71 -2.97 2.42
N PRO A 199 -1.09 -3.04 3.71
CA PRO A 199 -2.45 -3.41 4.10
C PRO A 199 -3.53 -2.44 3.62
N VAL A 200 -4.62 -2.98 3.09
CA VAL A 200 -5.78 -2.22 2.58
C VAL A 200 -6.97 -2.45 3.50
N GLY A 201 -7.47 -1.36 4.10
CA GLY A 201 -8.71 -1.36 4.87
C GLY A 201 -9.94 -1.06 3.99
N ASN A 202 -11.13 -1.03 4.62
CA ASN A 202 -12.38 -0.74 3.91
C ASN A 202 -12.37 0.66 3.27
N GLY A 203 -11.83 1.65 3.98
CA GLY A 203 -11.75 3.03 3.50
C GLY A 203 -10.80 3.16 2.30
N GLU A 204 -9.63 2.53 2.37
CA GLU A 204 -8.67 2.53 1.27
C GLU A 204 -9.20 1.76 0.07
N LEU A 205 -9.86 0.60 0.25
CA LEU A 205 -10.51 -0.10 -0.86
C LEU A 205 -11.59 0.77 -1.52
N ALA A 206 -12.41 1.47 -0.73
CA ALA A 206 -13.44 2.36 -1.27
C ALA A 206 -12.83 3.50 -2.11
N GLN A 207 -11.76 4.11 -1.60
CA GLN A 207 -11.02 5.14 -2.31
C GLN A 207 -10.39 4.58 -3.60
N ILE A 208 -9.76 3.41 -3.54
CA ILE A 208 -9.16 2.74 -4.70
C ILE A 208 -10.21 2.51 -5.79
N LEU A 209 -11.40 2.03 -5.44
CA LEU A 209 -12.48 1.80 -6.40
C LEU A 209 -13.00 3.10 -7.02
N SER A 210 -13.10 4.16 -6.23
CA SER A 210 -13.54 5.48 -6.70
C SER A 210 -12.53 6.07 -7.68
N ASP A 211 -11.26 6.11 -7.29
CA ASP A 211 -10.20 6.83 -7.99
C ASP A 211 -9.73 6.07 -9.23
N PHE A 212 -9.67 4.73 -9.16
CA PHE A 212 -9.05 3.90 -10.19
C PHE A 212 -10.00 2.94 -10.90
N TYR A 213 -11.29 2.85 -10.56
CA TYR A 213 -12.22 1.90 -11.19
C TYR A 213 -13.63 2.46 -11.47
N SER A 214 -13.89 3.73 -11.16
CA SER A 214 -15.20 4.35 -11.36
C SER A 214 -15.66 4.37 -12.82
N ASP A 215 -14.73 4.37 -13.76
CA ASP A 215 -14.97 4.35 -15.20
C ASP A 215 -15.04 2.94 -15.81
N SER A 216 -14.74 1.90 -15.03
CA SER A 216 -14.52 0.54 -15.52
C SER A 216 -15.33 -0.52 -14.76
N PRO A 217 -16.66 -0.40 -14.68
CA PRO A 217 -17.52 -1.36 -13.95
C PRO A 217 -17.39 -2.79 -14.47
N GLN A 218 -17.04 -2.99 -15.74
CA GLN A 218 -16.83 -4.31 -16.34
C GLN A 218 -15.65 -5.05 -15.71
N LEU A 219 -14.54 -4.35 -15.42
CA LEU A 219 -13.37 -4.95 -14.77
C LEU A 219 -13.70 -5.38 -13.34
N VAL A 220 -14.41 -4.54 -12.60
CA VAL A 220 -14.84 -4.84 -11.22
C VAL A 220 -15.80 -6.03 -11.21
N ALA A 221 -16.74 -6.09 -12.15
CA ALA A 221 -17.65 -7.22 -12.30
C ALA A 221 -16.90 -8.53 -12.60
N GLU A 222 -15.92 -8.51 -13.51
CA GLU A 222 -15.15 -9.72 -13.82
C GLU A 222 -14.30 -10.20 -12.63
N VAL A 223 -13.67 -9.29 -11.89
CA VAL A 223 -12.96 -9.66 -10.65
C VAL A 223 -13.92 -10.29 -9.63
N LEU A 224 -15.13 -9.75 -9.48
CA LEU A 224 -16.15 -10.34 -8.60
C LEU A 224 -16.63 -11.72 -9.05
N ARG A 225 -16.73 -11.96 -10.37
CA ARG A 225 -17.03 -13.30 -10.90
C ARG A 225 -15.89 -14.28 -10.63
N ALA A 226 -14.66 -13.87 -10.91
CA ALA A 226 -13.46 -14.70 -10.68
C ALA A 226 -13.33 -15.12 -9.22
N LEU A 227 -13.42 -14.14 -8.29
CA LEU A 227 -13.44 -14.43 -6.86
C LEU A 227 -14.64 -15.29 -6.45
N GLY A 228 -15.77 -15.21 -7.18
CA GLY A 228 -16.98 -15.99 -6.92
C GLY A 228 -16.89 -17.45 -7.34
N ARG A 229 -16.28 -17.71 -8.50
CA ARG A 229 -16.01 -19.07 -9.00
C ARG A 229 -15.20 -19.86 -7.98
N GLU A 230 -14.18 -19.23 -7.42
CA GLU A 230 -13.31 -19.84 -6.39
C GLU A 230 -13.83 -19.70 -4.95
N ARG A 231 -15.05 -19.17 -4.77
CA ARG A 231 -15.66 -18.93 -3.43
C ARG A 231 -14.76 -18.12 -2.49
N HIS A 232 -13.94 -17.23 -3.03
CA HIS A 232 -12.95 -16.48 -2.28
C HIS A 232 -13.63 -15.43 -1.37
N PRO A 233 -13.24 -15.30 -0.08
CA PRO A 233 -13.85 -14.35 0.86
C PRO A 233 -13.68 -12.88 0.42
N GLY A 234 -12.65 -12.58 -0.37
CA GLY A 234 -12.43 -11.29 -1.02
C GLY A 234 -13.63 -10.79 -1.82
N ARG A 235 -14.45 -11.70 -2.40
CA ARG A 235 -15.67 -11.33 -3.10
C ARG A 235 -16.65 -10.58 -2.20
N GLN A 236 -16.91 -11.11 -1.01
CA GLN A 236 -17.87 -10.48 -0.08
C GLN A 236 -17.35 -9.14 0.43
N TRP A 237 -16.03 -9.05 0.66
CA TRP A 237 -15.41 -7.80 1.06
C TRP A 237 -15.55 -6.70 -0.01
N LEU A 238 -15.31 -7.05 -1.28
CA LEU A 238 -15.48 -6.14 -2.41
C LEU A 238 -16.94 -5.73 -2.62
N LEU A 239 -17.89 -6.69 -2.56
CA LEU A 239 -19.33 -6.40 -2.65
C LEU A 239 -19.82 -5.49 -1.52
N ASN A 240 -19.43 -5.78 -0.28
CA ASN A 240 -19.82 -4.98 0.88
C ASN A 240 -19.29 -3.54 0.76
N THR A 241 -18.09 -3.37 0.22
CA THR A 241 -17.51 -2.03 0.00
C THR A 241 -18.30 -1.26 -1.07
N LEU A 242 -18.63 -1.88 -2.20
CA LEU A 242 -19.44 -1.28 -3.26
C LEU A 242 -20.84 -0.84 -2.78
N ARG A 243 -21.42 -1.58 -1.82
CA ARG A 243 -22.76 -1.32 -1.27
C ARG A 243 -22.78 -0.25 -0.19
N THR A 244 -21.78 -0.25 0.70
CA THR A 244 -21.79 0.59 1.90
C THR A 244 -21.09 1.94 1.70
N ALA A 245 -20.11 2.04 0.79
CA ALA A 245 -19.43 3.30 0.51
C ALA A 245 -20.33 4.22 -0.32
N SER A 246 -20.71 5.37 0.25
CA SER A 246 -21.63 6.33 -0.38
C SER A 246 -21.16 6.84 -1.75
N GLY A 247 -19.85 7.02 -1.92
CA GLY A 247 -19.24 7.44 -3.19
C GLY A 247 -19.29 6.38 -4.30
N LEU A 248 -19.55 5.11 -3.97
CA LEU A 248 -19.53 4.00 -4.92
C LEU A 248 -20.90 3.54 -5.39
N LYS A 249 -22.00 4.17 -4.96
CA LYS A 249 -23.37 3.75 -5.30
C LYS A 249 -23.59 3.53 -6.79
N ARG A 250 -23.11 4.44 -7.64
CA ARG A 250 -23.23 4.34 -9.10
C ARG A 250 -22.46 3.14 -9.64
N LEU A 251 -21.20 2.99 -9.25
CA LEU A 251 -20.34 1.88 -9.64
C LEU A 251 -20.96 0.54 -9.19
N GLY A 252 -21.41 0.45 -7.94
CA GLY A 252 -22.06 -0.73 -7.38
C GLY A 252 -23.29 -1.16 -8.19
N LEU A 253 -24.19 -0.23 -8.53
CA LEU A 253 -25.37 -0.54 -9.36
C LEU A 253 -25.00 -1.02 -10.76
N GLN A 254 -23.98 -0.43 -11.39
CA GLN A 254 -23.52 -0.87 -12.71
C GLN A 254 -22.92 -2.27 -12.65
N VAL A 255 -22.09 -2.53 -11.64
CA VAL A 255 -21.47 -3.85 -11.38
C VAL A 255 -22.53 -4.91 -11.11
N GLU A 256 -23.53 -4.62 -10.26
CA GLU A 256 -24.61 -5.57 -9.95
C GLU A 256 -25.43 -5.93 -11.20
N ARG A 257 -25.73 -4.95 -12.07
CA ARG A 257 -26.39 -5.23 -13.35
C ARG A 257 -25.56 -6.16 -14.22
N LEU A 258 -24.25 -5.87 -14.34
CA LEU A 258 -23.35 -6.68 -15.17
C LEU A 258 -23.25 -8.13 -14.66
N ILE A 259 -23.14 -8.32 -13.34
CA ILE A 259 -23.09 -9.66 -12.74
C ILE A 259 -24.45 -10.38 -12.90
N GLY A 260 -25.56 -9.68 -12.78
CA GLY A 260 -26.91 -10.25 -12.92
C GLY A 260 -27.32 -10.57 -14.37
N THR A 261 -26.60 -10.03 -15.36
CA THR A 261 -26.85 -10.28 -16.79
C THR A 261 -26.11 -11.49 -17.36
N ASP A 262 -25.44 -12.30 -16.55
CA ASP A 262 -24.88 -13.55 -17.06
C ASP A 262 -26.02 -14.48 -17.53
N PRO A 263 -26.02 -14.90 -18.81
CA PRO A 263 -26.85 -16.01 -19.21
C PRO A 263 -26.38 -17.22 -18.41
N VAL A 264 -27.32 -17.82 -17.69
CA VAL A 264 -27.21 -19.12 -17.03
C VAL A 264 -26.32 -20.06 -17.87
N GLY A 265 -25.28 -20.61 -17.23
CA GLY A 265 -24.53 -21.73 -17.78
C GLY A 265 -25.41 -22.95 -18.04
#